data_AF-A0A804PWB4-F1
#
_entry.id   AF-A0A804PWB4-F1
#
_cell.length_a   1.000
_cell.length_b   1.000
_cell.length_c   1.000
_cell.angle_alpha   90.00
_cell.angle_beta   90.00
_cell.angle_gamma   90.00
#
_symmetry.space_group_name_H-M   'P 1'
#
loop_
_entity.id
_entity.type
_entity.pdbx_description
1 polymer ?
#
loop_
_entity_poly.entity_id
_entity_poly.type
_entity_poly.pdbx_seq_one_letter_code
_entity_poly.pdbx_strand_id
1 'polypeptide(L)'
;MLMGTLLYSVKYTLPEYFCTFLVAGGVSSFALLKTSSKTVKKLVNPNAPLGYTLCFLNLAFDGNWPYANGFEALRFCQENPEVAWDIFLFCLCGAVGQNFIFLTISRFGALTNTTITTTRKFMSIVVSSVISGNPLSSKQWGSVAMVFLGLSVQIYLKWKRKKGRDRNE
;
A
#
# COMPACT_ATOMS: atom_id res chain seq x y z
N MET A 1 -4.84 -9.87 -7.14
CA MET A 1 -5.88 -10.77 -7.69
C MET A 1 -5.36 -11.54 -8.88
N LEU A 2 -4.85 -10.88 -9.93
CA LEU A 2 -4.31 -11.57 -11.11
C LEU A 2 -3.25 -12.64 -10.78
N MET A 3 -2.29 -12.31 -9.91
CA MET A 3 -1.30 -13.26 -9.39
C MET A 3 -1.93 -14.44 -8.61
N GLY A 4 -3.02 -14.19 -7.89
CA GLY A 4 -3.75 -15.24 -7.15
C GLY A 4 -4.58 -16.15 -8.06
N THR A 5 -5.12 -15.61 -9.15
CA THR A 5 -5.78 -16.41 -10.20
C THR A 5 -4.76 -17.29 -10.91
N LEU A 6 -3.58 -16.73 -11.22
CA LEU A 6 -2.57 -17.37 -12.06
C LEU A 6 -1.73 -18.41 -11.30
N LEU A 7 -1.37 -18.14 -10.04
CA LEU A 7 -0.55 -19.07 -9.23
C LEU A 7 -1.35 -20.02 -8.33
N TYR A 8 -2.49 -19.57 -7.78
CA TYR A 8 -3.26 -20.35 -6.80
C TYR A 8 -4.58 -20.90 -7.38
N SER A 9 -4.83 -20.71 -8.68
CA SER A 9 -6.07 -21.14 -9.36
C SER A 9 -7.36 -20.74 -8.63
N VAL A 10 -7.31 -19.63 -7.87
CA VAL A 10 -8.47 -19.13 -7.13
C VAL A 10 -9.42 -18.46 -8.11
N LYS A 11 -10.61 -19.05 -8.27
CA LYS A 11 -11.69 -18.44 -9.05
C LYS A 11 -12.28 -17.28 -8.26
N TYR A 12 -12.02 -16.06 -8.70
CA TYR A 12 -12.69 -14.86 -8.20
C TYR A 12 -14.03 -14.66 -8.92
N THR A 13 -15.04 -14.21 -8.20
CA THR A 13 -16.36 -13.94 -8.77
C THR A 13 -16.33 -12.61 -9.55
N LEU A 14 -17.10 -12.46 -10.63
CA LEU A 14 -17.25 -11.19 -11.37
C LEU A 14 -17.40 -9.92 -10.50
N PRO A 15 -18.23 -9.90 -9.43
CA PRO A 15 -18.31 -8.73 -8.57
C PRO A 15 -17.01 -8.42 -7.81
N GLU A 16 -16.13 -9.39 -7.53
CA GLU A 16 -14.83 -9.12 -6.91
C GLU A 16 -13.87 -8.39 -7.86
N TYR A 17 -13.91 -8.74 -9.16
CA TYR A 17 -13.18 -8.01 -10.20
C TYR A 17 -13.71 -6.58 -10.35
N PHE A 18 -15.04 -6.42 -10.38
CA PHE A 18 -15.67 -5.10 -10.46
C PHE A 18 -15.32 -4.22 -9.26
N CYS A 19 -15.37 -4.75 -8.03
CA CYS A 19 -14.93 -4.02 -6.84
C CYS A 19 -13.45 -3.60 -6.94
N THR A 20 -12.60 -4.47 -7.45
CA THR A 20 -11.16 -4.18 -7.60
C THR A 20 -10.92 -3.10 -8.65
N PHE A 21 -11.67 -3.13 -9.74
CA PHE A 21 -11.66 -2.06 -10.75
C PHE A 21 -12.14 -0.73 -10.16
N LEU A 22 -13.22 -0.73 -9.37
CA LEU A 22 -13.71 0.47 -8.68
C LEU A 22 -12.66 1.05 -7.72
N VAL A 23 -12.01 0.21 -6.92
CA VAL A 23 -10.95 0.65 -6.00
C VAL A 23 -9.74 1.18 -6.78
N ALA A 24 -9.28 0.47 -7.81
CA ALA A 24 -8.14 0.90 -8.63
C ALA A 24 -8.44 2.22 -9.36
N GLY A 25 -9.63 2.34 -9.96
CA GLY A 25 -10.09 3.54 -10.65
C GLY A 25 -10.29 4.73 -9.70
N GLY A 26 -10.83 4.51 -8.51
CA GLY A 26 -11.00 5.54 -7.49
C GLY A 26 -9.68 6.04 -6.90
N VAL A 27 -8.75 5.13 -6.59
CA VAL A 27 -7.40 5.50 -6.12
C VAL A 27 -6.64 6.26 -7.22
N SER A 28 -6.73 5.80 -8.48
CA SER A 28 -6.10 6.47 -9.62
C SER A 28 -6.69 7.86 -9.85
N SER A 29 -8.02 8.00 -9.83
CA SER A 29 -8.71 9.29 -9.95
C SER A 29 -8.32 10.24 -8.82
N PHE A 30 -8.28 9.75 -7.57
CA PHE A 30 -7.85 10.55 -6.42
C PHE A 30 -6.39 11.02 -6.57
N ALA A 31 -5.49 10.13 -7.00
CA ALA A 31 -4.10 10.47 -7.27
C ALA A 31 -4.00 11.54 -8.36
N LEU A 32 -4.69 11.36 -9.49
CA LEU A 32 -4.72 12.34 -10.59
C LEU A 32 -5.27 13.71 -10.18
N LEU A 33 -6.23 13.75 -9.25
CA LEU A 33 -6.82 15.00 -8.77
C LEU A 33 -5.93 15.74 -7.75
N LYS A 34 -5.11 15.02 -6.97
CA LYS A 34 -4.21 15.63 -5.96
C LYS A 34 -2.83 15.96 -6.54
N THR A 35 -2.35 15.17 -7.50
CA THR A 35 -1.04 15.33 -8.13
C THR A 35 -1.15 16.36 -9.26
N SER A 36 -0.32 17.42 -9.19
CA SER A 36 -0.20 18.43 -10.24
C SER A 36 -0.02 17.80 -11.62
N SER A 37 -0.66 18.36 -12.66
CA SER A 37 -0.58 17.88 -14.05
C SER A 37 0.86 17.63 -14.54
N LYS A 38 1.86 18.35 -14.00
CA LYS A 38 3.28 18.12 -14.30
C LYS A 38 3.76 16.74 -13.81
N THR A 39 3.41 16.37 -12.58
CA THR A 39 3.74 15.06 -11.99
C THR A 39 2.92 13.95 -12.63
N VAL A 40 1.64 14.20 -12.98
CA VAL A 40 0.81 13.25 -13.75
C VAL A 40 1.43 12.93 -15.11
N LYS A 41 1.89 13.94 -15.86
CA LYS A 41 2.55 13.71 -17.16
C LYS A 41 3.80 12.85 -17.03
N LYS A 42 4.58 13.04 -15.96
CA LYS A 42 5.73 12.16 -15.63
C LYS A 42 5.32 10.75 -15.22
N LEU A 43 4.11 10.58 -14.66
CA LEU A 43 3.55 9.28 -14.27
C LEU A 43 2.93 8.51 -15.45
N VAL A 44 2.29 9.23 -16.39
CA VAL A 44 1.64 8.66 -17.59
C VAL A 44 2.63 8.32 -18.68
N ASN A 45 3.73 9.08 -18.79
CA ASN A 45 4.88 8.73 -19.60
C ASN A 45 6.06 8.37 -18.69
N PRO A 46 5.99 7.24 -17.96
CA PRO A 46 7.07 6.86 -17.09
C PRO A 46 8.27 6.54 -17.97
N ASN A 47 9.40 7.18 -17.70
CA ASN A 47 10.68 6.73 -18.22
C ASN A 47 11.04 5.43 -17.48
N ALA A 48 10.36 4.33 -17.81
CA ALA A 48 10.59 3.00 -17.28
C ALA A 48 12.09 2.64 -17.24
N PRO A 49 12.91 2.91 -18.28
CA PRO A 49 14.34 2.68 -18.20
C PRO A 49 15.03 3.53 -17.12
N LEU A 50 14.65 4.79 -16.90
CA LEU A 50 15.21 5.60 -15.80
C LEU A 50 14.84 5.03 -14.44
N GLY A 51 13.60 4.57 -14.25
CA GLY A 51 13.16 3.97 -12.99
C GLY A 51 13.93 2.68 -12.68
N TYR A 52 14.00 1.75 -13.63
CA TYR A 52 14.78 0.51 -13.47
C TYR A 52 16.28 0.80 -13.34
N THR A 53 16.82 1.77 -14.07
CA THR A 53 18.24 2.18 -13.94
C THR A 53 18.51 2.79 -12.57
N LEU A 54 17.62 3.64 -12.04
CA LEU A 54 17.76 4.17 -10.68
C LEU A 54 17.70 3.07 -9.63
N CYS A 55 16.79 2.10 -9.78
CA CYS A 55 16.72 0.95 -8.89
C CYS A 55 17.98 0.08 -8.98
N PHE A 56 18.49 -0.16 -10.18
CA PHE A 56 19.72 -0.92 -10.39
C PHE A 56 20.93 -0.18 -9.83
N LEU A 57 21.02 1.13 -10.04
CA LEU A 57 22.05 1.98 -9.45
C LEU A 57 21.94 1.99 -7.92
N ASN A 58 20.73 2.16 -7.37
CA ASN A 58 20.53 2.09 -5.93
C ASN A 58 20.95 0.73 -5.37
N LEU A 59 20.57 -0.38 -6.01
CA LEU A 59 21.02 -1.73 -5.61
C LEU A 59 22.54 -1.91 -5.75
N ALA A 60 23.14 -1.37 -6.82
CA ALA A 60 24.58 -1.42 -7.05
C ALA A 60 25.33 -0.57 -6.01
N PHE A 61 24.81 0.61 -5.65
CA PHE A 61 25.37 1.48 -4.63
C PHE A 61 25.18 0.89 -3.22
N ASP A 62 24.00 0.37 -2.89
CA ASP A 62 23.74 -0.31 -1.61
C ASP A 62 24.58 -1.59 -1.44
N GLY A 63 24.89 -2.30 -2.54
CA GLY A 63 25.67 -3.54 -2.52
C GLY A 63 27.20 -3.40 -2.66
N ASN A 64 27.71 -2.28 -3.20
CA ASN A 64 29.14 -2.12 -3.51
C ASN A 64 29.77 -0.81 -3.01
N TRP A 65 29.10 0.00 -2.17
CA TRP A 65 29.76 1.20 -1.63
C TRP A 65 30.72 0.81 -0.48
N PRO A 66 32.06 0.90 -0.66
CA PRO A 66 33.03 0.58 0.40
C PRO A 66 32.98 1.55 1.59
N TYR A 67 32.16 2.61 1.53
CA TYR A 67 31.87 3.49 2.67
C TYR A 67 30.49 3.25 3.30
N ALA A 68 29.71 2.27 2.85
CA ALA A 68 28.46 1.84 3.51
C ALA A 68 28.78 0.94 4.71
N ASN A 69 29.84 1.30 5.44
CA ASN A 69 30.14 0.70 6.71
C ASN A 69 28.99 1.14 7.63
N GLY A 70 28.21 0.20 8.18
CA GLY A 70 27.23 0.50 9.22
C GLY A 70 27.83 1.30 10.38
N PHE A 71 29.16 1.36 10.48
CA PHE A 71 29.94 2.28 11.31
C PHE A 71 29.63 3.76 11.09
N GLU A 72 29.47 4.27 9.86
CA GLU A 72 29.18 5.71 9.66
C GLU A 72 27.75 6.03 10.11
N ALA A 73 26.79 5.15 9.81
CA ALA A 73 25.44 5.25 10.34
C ALA A 73 25.44 5.18 11.88
N LEU A 74 26.30 4.33 12.46
CA LEU A 74 26.46 4.22 13.91
C LEU A 74 27.11 5.48 14.50
N ARG A 75 28.12 6.06 13.83
CA ARG A 75 28.74 7.35 14.22
C ARG A 75 27.72 8.47 14.16
N PHE A 76 26.93 8.55 13.10
CA PHE A 76 25.84 9.51 12.97
C PHE A 76 24.79 9.36 14.08
N CYS A 77 24.40 8.13 14.44
CA CYS A 77 23.53 7.84 15.57
C CYS A 77 24.17 8.17 16.94
N GLN A 78 25.49 8.06 17.07
CA GLN A 78 26.23 8.48 18.27
C GLN A 78 26.28 10.01 18.41
N GLU A 79 26.44 10.72 17.30
CA GLU A 79 26.44 12.19 17.26
C GLU A 79 25.02 12.76 17.43
N ASN A 80 23.99 12.07 16.95
CA ASN A 80 22.58 12.50 17.00
C ASN A 80 21.72 11.43 17.70
N PRO A 81 21.72 11.38 19.05
CA PRO A 81 20.99 10.36 19.81
C PRO A 81 19.47 10.41 19.61
N GLU A 82 18.93 11.58 19.24
CA GLU A 82 17.52 11.74 18.87
C GLU A 82 17.14 10.91 17.64
N VAL A 83 18.00 10.88 16.62
CA VAL A 83 17.77 10.09 15.39
C VAL A 83 17.85 8.60 15.71
N ALA A 84 18.78 8.19 16.57
CA ALA A 84 18.87 6.80 17.01
C ALA A 84 17.57 6.34 17.70
N TRP A 85 16.96 7.21 18.50
CA TRP A 85 15.67 6.93 19.14
C TRP A 85 14.53 6.83 18.13
N ASP A 86 14.46 7.74 17.15
CA ASP A 86 13.46 7.68 16.07
C ASP A 86 13.60 6.39 15.24
N ILE A 87 14.82 5.99 14.91
CA ILE A 87 15.10 4.72 14.21
C ILE A 87 14.67 3.53 15.06
N PHE A 88 15.02 3.53 16.34
CA PHE A 88 14.64 2.45 17.26
C PHE A 88 13.12 2.30 17.36
N LEU A 89 12.39 3.41 17.56
CA LEU A 89 10.93 3.43 17.59
C LEU A 89 10.32 2.99 16.25
N PHE A 90 10.90 3.42 15.13
CA PHE A 90 10.49 3.00 13.80
C PHE A 90 10.63 1.48 13.62
N CYS A 91 11.78 0.91 13.99
CA CYS A 91 12.03 -0.53 13.95
C CYS A 91 11.11 -1.31 14.88
N LEU A 92 10.91 -0.83 16.11
CA LEU A 92 10.02 -1.46 17.09
C LEU A 92 8.57 -1.48 16.58
N CYS A 93 8.07 -0.34 16.09
CA CYS A 93 6.74 -0.24 15.47
C CYS A 93 6.62 -1.14 14.23
N GLY A 94 7.66 -1.21 13.41
CA GLY A 94 7.75 -2.11 12.26
C GLY A 94 7.66 -3.58 12.66
N ALA A 95 8.40 -4.00 13.69
CA ALA A 95 8.39 -5.37 14.21
C ALA A 95 7.02 -5.76 14.79
N VAL A 96 6.39 -4.86 15.55
CA VAL A 96 5.02 -5.05 16.06
C VAL A 96 4.04 -5.16 14.89
N GLY A 97 4.11 -4.25 13.91
CA GLY A 97 3.27 -4.27 12.71
C GLY A 97 3.41 -5.57 11.90
N GLN A 98 4.63 -6.09 11.79
CA GLN A 98 4.90 -7.35 11.10
C GLN A 98 4.24 -8.55 11.80
N ASN A 99 4.23 -8.58 13.14
CA ASN A 99 3.51 -9.60 13.91
C ASN A 99 1.99 -9.55 13.64
N PHE A 100 1.39 -8.35 13.58
CA PHE A 100 -0.03 -8.21 13.23
C PHE A 100 -0.34 -8.68 11.81
N ILE A 101 0.53 -8.39 10.84
CA ILE A 101 0.39 -8.89 9.47
C ILE A 101 0.44 -10.41 9.47
N PHE A 102 1.43 -11.01 10.15
CA PHE A 102 1.57 -12.46 10.24
C PHE A 102 0.35 -13.13 10.90
N LEU A 103 -0.14 -12.59 12.02
CA LEU A 103 -1.33 -13.07 12.71
C LEU A 103 -2.58 -12.97 11.82
N THR A 104 -2.72 -11.87 11.08
CA THR A 104 -3.85 -11.64 10.17
C THR A 104 -3.83 -12.64 9.02
N ILE A 105 -2.67 -12.89 8.43
CA ILE A 105 -2.52 -13.89 7.36
C ILE A 105 -2.83 -15.28 7.91
N SER A 106 -2.32 -15.63 9.09
CA SER A 106 -2.50 -16.94 9.71
C SER A 106 -3.96 -17.22 10.07
N ARG A 107 -4.71 -16.23 10.58
CA ARG A 107 -6.12 -16.41 10.99
C ARG A 107 -7.16 -16.17 9.87
N PHE A 108 -6.91 -15.20 8.99
CA PHE A 108 -7.90 -14.74 8.00
C PHE A 108 -7.48 -14.94 6.54
N GLY A 109 -6.26 -15.44 6.31
CA GLY A 109 -5.68 -15.62 4.99
C GLY A 109 -5.11 -14.33 4.38
N ALA A 110 -4.25 -14.51 3.39
CA ALA A 110 -3.56 -13.41 2.69
C ALA A 110 -4.53 -12.40 2.06
N LEU A 111 -5.68 -12.87 1.56
CA LEU A 111 -6.66 -12.04 0.88
C LEU A 111 -7.35 -11.02 1.81
N THR A 112 -7.49 -11.34 3.10
CA THR A 112 -8.02 -10.40 4.12
C THR A 112 -6.96 -9.39 4.49
N ASN A 113 -5.71 -9.84 4.66
CA ASN A 113 -4.57 -8.95 4.90
C ASN A 113 -4.39 -7.91 3.78
N THR A 114 -4.52 -8.30 2.51
CA THR A 114 -4.47 -7.35 1.38
C THR A 114 -5.57 -6.31 1.48
N THR A 115 -6.82 -6.69 1.81
CA THR A 115 -7.90 -5.70 1.99
C THR A 115 -7.59 -4.74 3.13
N ILE A 116 -7.17 -5.23 4.29
CA ILE A 116 -6.83 -4.40 5.46
C ILE A 116 -5.71 -3.41 5.12
N THR A 117 -4.63 -3.89 4.49
CA THR A 117 -3.49 -3.04 4.12
C THR A 117 -3.85 -2.01 3.05
N THR A 118 -4.68 -2.35 2.06
CA THR A 118 -5.19 -1.39 1.07
C THR A 118 -6.07 -0.33 1.73
N THR A 119 -7.00 -0.73 2.60
CA THR A 119 -7.84 0.21 3.36
C THR A 119 -6.98 1.14 4.20
N ARG A 120 -6.00 0.62 4.95
CA ARG A 120 -5.06 1.42 5.76
C ARG A 120 -4.29 2.42 4.89
N LYS A 121 -3.71 1.98 3.77
CA LYS A 121 -2.98 2.85 2.84
C LYS A 121 -3.88 3.97 2.33
N PHE A 122 -5.11 3.65 1.96
CA PHE A 122 -6.06 4.64 1.49
C PHE A 122 -6.49 5.62 2.58
N MET A 123 -6.79 5.15 3.79
CA MET A 123 -7.08 6.03 4.93
C MET A 123 -5.93 6.97 5.22
N SER A 124 -4.69 6.47 5.19
CA SER A 124 -3.51 7.32 5.40
C SER A 124 -3.41 8.41 4.33
N ILE A 125 -3.76 8.12 3.08
CA ILE A 125 -3.78 9.11 1.99
C ILE A 125 -4.85 10.19 2.24
N VAL A 126 -6.05 9.78 2.67
CA VAL A 126 -7.17 10.69 2.96
C VAL A 126 -6.86 11.55 4.19
N VAL A 127 -6.43 10.94 5.29
CA VAL A 127 -6.02 11.65 6.52
C VAL A 127 -4.88 12.62 6.22
N SER A 128 -3.87 12.18 5.45
CA SER A 128 -2.79 13.07 5.01
C SER A 128 -3.32 14.25 4.22
N SER A 129 -4.25 14.08 3.27
CA SER A 129 -4.84 15.24 2.56
C SER A 129 -5.59 16.19 3.48
N VAL A 130 -6.35 15.66 4.45
CA VAL A 130 -7.14 16.49 5.38
C VAL A 130 -6.21 17.28 6.31
N ILE A 131 -5.17 16.65 6.84
CA ILE A 131 -4.18 17.30 7.71
C ILE A 131 -3.31 18.31 6.93
N SER A 132 -2.99 18.06 5.65
CA SER A 132 -2.22 19.00 4.81
C SER A 132 -2.95 20.31 4.49
N GLY A 133 -4.10 20.60 5.10
CA GLY A 133 -4.81 21.89 4.96
C GLY A 133 -5.35 22.17 3.56
N ASN A 134 -5.31 21.20 2.64
CA ASN A 134 -5.83 21.33 1.28
C ASN A 134 -7.22 20.71 1.25
N PRO A 135 -8.31 21.50 1.34
CA PRO A 135 -9.66 20.95 1.35
C PRO A 135 -9.88 20.12 0.09
N LEU A 136 -10.22 18.85 0.29
CA LEU A 136 -10.50 17.93 -0.80
C LEU A 136 -11.63 18.49 -1.66
N SER A 137 -11.37 18.70 -2.95
CA SER A 137 -12.38 19.11 -3.93
C SER A 137 -13.54 18.11 -3.93
N SER A 138 -14.77 18.56 -4.22
CA SER A 138 -15.95 17.67 -4.29
C SER A 138 -15.73 16.46 -5.22
N LYS A 139 -14.91 16.61 -6.27
CA LYS A 139 -14.50 15.51 -7.16
C LYS A 139 -13.61 14.47 -6.47
N GLN A 140 -12.74 14.90 -5.56
CA GLN A 140 -11.89 14.01 -4.76
C GLN A 140 -12.71 13.23 -3.74
N TRP A 141 -13.68 13.87 -3.11
CA TRP A 141 -14.65 13.19 -2.25
C TRP A 141 -15.45 12.12 -3.00
N GLY A 142 -15.82 12.37 -4.27
CA GLY A 142 -16.40 11.35 -5.14
C GLY A 142 -15.48 10.14 -5.34
N SER A 143 -14.18 10.36 -5.54
CA SER A 143 -13.19 9.28 -5.64
C SER A 143 -13.03 8.53 -4.31
N VAL A 144 -13.06 9.23 -3.17
CA VAL A 144 -13.03 8.63 -1.82
C VAL A 144 -14.24 7.73 -1.62
N ALA A 145 -15.45 8.23 -1.88
CA ALA A 145 -16.69 7.46 -1.77
C ALA A 145 -16.66 6.20 -2.66
N MET A 146 -16.16 6.32 -3.89
CA MET A 146 -16.01 5.19 -4.82
C MET A 146 -15.07 4.10 -4.29
N VAL A 147 -13.93 4.48 -3.70
CA VAL A 147 -12.98 3.52 -3.09
C VAL A 147 -13.59 2.85 -1.86
N PHE A 148 -14.23 3.62 -0.97
CA PHE A 148 -14.91 3.07 0.19
C PHE A 148 -16.03 2.10 -0.21
N LEU A 149 -16.82 2.42 -1.24
CA LEU A 149 -17.84 1.53 -1.78
C LEU A 149 -17.22 0.22 -2.30
N GLY A 150 -16.18 0.32 -3.11
CA GLY A 150 -15.48 -0.86 -3.65
C GLY A 150 -14.89 -1.76 -2.56
N LEU A 151 -14.29 -1.18 -1.52
CA LEU A 151 -13.76 -1.91 -0.36
C LEU A 151 -14.89 -2.53 0.48
N SER A 152 -15.97 -1.80 0.72
CA SER A 152 -17.11 -2.28 1.54
C SER A 152 -17.80 -3.47 0.88
N VAL A 153 -18.06 -3.39 -0.43
CA VAL A 153 -18.63 -4.51 -1.19
C VAL A 153 -17.65 -5.69 -1.23
N GLN A 154 -16.35 -5.44 -1.39
CA GLN A 154 -15.34 -6.50 -1.36
C GLN A 154 -15.32 -7.24 0.00
N ILE A 155 -15.43 -6.51 1.13
CA ILE A 155 -15.52 -7.09 2.46
C ILE A 155 -16.80 -7.92 2.61
N TYR A 156 -17.94 -7.37 2.18
CA TYR A 156 -19.24 -8.05 2.25
C TYR A 156 -19.27 -9.34 1.44
N LEU A 157 -18.77 -9.32 0.20
CA LEU A 157 -18.69 -10.51 -0.67
C LEU A 157 -17.80 -11.60 -0.06
N LYS A 158 -16.67 -11.21 0.55
CA LYS A 158 -15.77 -12.14 1.24
C LYS A 158 -16.43 -12.76 2.47
N TRP A 159 -17.13 -11.95 3.26
CA TRP A 159 -17.88 -12.43 4.42
C TRP A 159 -18.97 -13.43 4.01
N LYS A 160 -19.73 -13.13 2.93
CA LYS A 160 -20.73 -14.03 2.37
C LYS A 160 -20.12 -15.35 1.89
N ARG A 161 -18.95 -15.31 1.24
CA ARG A 161 -18.24 -16.52 0.77
C ARG A 161 -17.74 -17.38 1.93
N LYS A 162 -17.21 -16.77 2.99
CA LYS A 162 -16.79 -17.49 4.21
C LYS A 162 -17.97 -18.21 4.87
N LYS A 163 -19.09 -17.51 5.07
CA LYS A 163 -20.34 -18.08 5.63
C LYS A 163 -20.94 -19.20 4.75
N GLY A 164 -20.67 -19.20 3.45
CA GLY A 164 -21.07 -20.28 2.55
C GLY A 164 -20.23 -21.55 2.72
N ARG A 165 -18.93 -21.41 3.01
CA ARG A 165 -18.04 -22.56 3.22
C ARG A 165 -18.26 -23.21 4.58
N ASP A 166 -18.40 -22.41 5.64
CA ASP A 166 -18.63 -22.91 7.01
C ASP A 166 -20.00 -23.62 7.18
N ARG A 167 -20.89 -23.57 6.17
CA ARG A 167 -22.18 -24.31 6.17
C ARG A 167 -22.12 -25.65 5.42
N ASN A 168 -21.05 -25.91 4.68
CA ASN A 168 -20.87 -27.13 3.88
C ASN A 168 -19.76 -28.03 4.46
N GLU A 169 -19.23 -27.70 5.63
CA GLU A 169 -18.33 -28.51 6.47
C GLU A 169 -19.10 -28.96 7.72
#